data_AF-A0A4R1ANC5-F1
#
_entry.id   AF-A0A4R1ANC5-F1
#
_cell.length_a   1.000
_cell.length_b   1.000
_cell.length_c   1.000
_cell.angle_alpha   90.00
_cell.angle_beta   90.00
_cell.angle_gamma   90.00
#
_symmetry.space_group_name_H-M   'P 1'
#
loop_
_entity.id
_entity.type
_entity.pdbx_description
1 polymer ?
#
loop_
_entity_poly.entity_id
_entity_poly.type
_entity_poly.pdbx_seq_one_letter_code
_entity_poly.pdbx_strand_id
1 'polypeptide(L)'
;MELNVAGRSVLVLDGGEPAVPTVAALLRDGAKVTVAAPAVCTAIQDLAERGRLDWTSGPVDESAHDVVLRAVAREETRPAAPSGGGRVTLVGAGPGDPGLVTVAGRAAIEAADVIVADRLAPWESVAWARPDVEVVDVSKIPFGRSTSQDEINRVLVEHALAGKHVVRLKGGDSFVFGRGFEEVQACAAAGVPTTVVPGVTSSVAGPELAGIPVTHRGLVQGFTVVSGHVPPGHPDSTLDYTALARSGTTLVVLMGVRTLPAIVDALVEGGLAADTPCALVADASLASQRVVRSTLADAVADATAAGVGAPAVAVIGHVAALEP
;
A
#
# COMPACT_ATOMS: atom_id res chain seq x y z
N MET A 1 -13.05 3.37 -31.83
CA MET A 1 -14.01 2.39 -32.38
C MET A 1 -13.88 1.15 -31.51
N GLU A 2 -14.74 0.98 -30.51
CA GLU A 2 -14.72 -0.21 -29.66
C GLU A 2 -15.20 -1.40 -30.49
N LEU A 3 -14.31 -2.37 -30.71
CA LEU A 3 -14.62 -3.59 -31.45
C LEU A 3 -15.29 -4.56 -30.46
N ASN A 4 -16.56 -4.91 -30.68
CA ASN A 4 -17.20 -5.96 -29.90
C ASN A 4 -16.65 -7.34 -30.32
N VAL A 5 -15.92 -7.99 -29.41
CA VAL A 5 -15.24 -9.28 -29.63
C VAL A 5 -15.92 -10.46 -28.94
N ALA A 6 -17.04 -10.25 -28.26
CA ALA A 6 -17.75 -11.30 -27.53
C ALA A 6 -18.21 -12.43 -28.47
N GLY A 7 -17.81 -13.66 -28.16
CA GLY A 7 -18.12 -14.87 -28.92
C GLY A 7 -17.34 -15.05 -30.23
N ARG A 8 -16.52 -14.07 -30.63
CA ARG A 8 -15.72 -14.12 -31.87
C ARG A 8 -14.44 -14.93 -31.68
N SER A 9 -13.99 -15.57 -32.75
CA SER A 9 -12.68 -16.22 -32.82
C SER A 9 -11.60 -15.18 -33.10
N VAL A 10 -10.62 -15.07 -32.22
CA VAL A 10 -9.53 -14.08 -32.31
C VAL A 10 -8.19 -14.79 -32.30
N LEU A 11 -7.42 -14.61 -33.39
CA LEU A 11 -6.06 -15.10 -33.52
C LEU A 11 -5.06 -14.03 -33.07
N VAL A 12 -4.19 -14.35 -32.12
CA VAL A 12 -3.08 -13.50 -31.68
C VAL A 12 -1.77 -14.11 -32.15
N LEU A 13 -1.03 -13.38 -32.98
CA LEU A 13 0.24 -13.82 -33.57
C LEU A 13 1.45 -13.34 -32.76
N ASP A 14 1.37 -13.44 -31.43
CA ASP A 14 2.44 -13.10 -30.49
C ASP A 14 2.26 -13.88 -29.18
N GLY A 15 3.34 -14.52 -28.71
CA GLY A 15 3.39 -15.30 -27.48
C GLY A 15 4.19 -14.66 -26.34
N GLY A 16 4.75 -13.47 -26.54
CA GLY A 16 5.57 -12.77 -25.54
C GLY A 16 4.77 -12.13 -24.40
N GLU A 17 5.48 -11.67 -23.36
CA GLU A 17 4.85 -10.93 -22.24
C GLU A 17 4.01 -9.71 -22.67
N PRO A 18 4.39 -8.93 -23.70
CA PRO A 18 3.59 -7.79 -24.17
C PRO A 18 2.19 -8.18 -24.68
N ALA A 19 1.98 -9.44 -25.10
CA ALA A 19 0.69 -9.92 -25.58
C ALA A 19 -0.28 -10.25 -24.45
N VAL A 20 0.21 -10.44 -23.21
CA VAL A 20 -0.59 -10.90 -22.06
C VAL A 20 -1.78 -9.99 -21.74
N PRO A 21 -1.63 -8.64 -21.66
CA PRO A 21 -2.76 -7.77 -21.36
C PRO A 21 -3.86 -7.83 -22.43
N THR A 22 -3.46 -7.92 -23.70
CA THR A 22 -4.37 -8.04 -24.84
C THR A 22 -5.13 -9.36 -24.79
N VAL A 23 -4.44 -10.48 -24.59
CA VAL A 23 -5.06 -11.81 -24.44
C VAL A 23 -6.03 -11.83 -23.26
N ALA A 24 -5.64 -11.27 -22.11
CA ALA A 24 -6.49 -11.21 -20.93
C ALA A 24 -7.75 -10.35 -21.14
N ALA A 25 -7.64 -9.23 -21.86
CA ALA A 25 -8.78 -8.38 -22.22
C ALA A 25 -9.75 -9.11 -23.16
N LEU A 26 -9.23 -9.75 -24.22
CA LEU A 26 -10.05 -10.53 -25.16
C LEU A 26 -10.82 -11.65 -24.46
N LEU A 27 -10.16 -12.39 -23.56
CA LEU A 27 -10.80 -13.46 -22.79
C LEU A 27 -11.87 -12.92 -21.82
N ARG A 28 -11.63 -11.76 -21.21
CA ARG A 28 -12.60 -11.08 -20.34
C ARG A 28 -13.83 -10.62 -21.12
N ASP A 29 -13.61 -10.14 -22.34
CA ASP A 29 -14.66 -9.68 -23.23
C ASP A 29 -15.36 -10.83 -23.97
N GLY A 30 -15.02 -12.09 -23.63
CA GLY A 30 -15.72 -13.29 -24.09
C GLY A 30 -15.29 -13.78 -25.48
N ALA A 31 -14.13 -13.37 -25.97
CA ALA A 31 -13.56 -13.89 -27.22
C ALA A 31 -13.04 -15.33 -27.05
N LYS A 32 -13.07 -16.11 -28.15
CA LYS A 32 -12.39 -17.40 -28.26
C LYS A 32 -10.99 -17.15 -28.81
N VAL A 33 -10.00 -17.19 -27.94
CA VAL A 33 -8.63 -16.77 -28.27
C VAL A 33 -7.76 -17.96 -28.67
N THR A 34 -7.11 -17.84 -29.82
CA THR A 34 -6.02 -18.72 -30.27
C THR A 34 -4.73 -17.91 -30.29
N VAL A 35 -3.68 -18.38 -29.62
CA VAL A 35 -2.32 -17.80 -29.71
C VAL A 35 -1.49 -18.67 -30.63
N ALA A 36 -0.92 -18.09 -31.68
CA ALA A 36 0.00 -18.79 -32.57
C ALA A 36 1.40 -18.17 -32.48
N ALA A 37 2.31 -18.88 -31.84
CA ALA A 37 3.70 -18.47 -31.66
C ALA A 37 4.60 -19.69 -31.39
N PRO A 38 5.86 -19.70 -31.88
CA PRO A 38 6.78 -20.83 -31.67
C PRO A 38 7.01 -21.17 -30.18
N ALA A 39 6.94 -20.16 -29.32
CA ALA A 39 7.00 -20.27 -27.87
C ALA A 39 6.08 -19.20 -27.24
N VAL A 40 5.66 -19.43 -25.99
CA VAL A 40 4.83 -18.50 -25.22
C VAL A 40 5.45 -18.24 -23.84
N CYS A 41 5.21 -17.06 -23.28
CA CYS A 41 5.58 -16.74 -21.91
C CYS A 41 4.74 -17.53 -20.90
N THR A 42 5.23 -17.61 -19.65
CA THR A 42 4.61 -18.42 -18.58
C THR A 42 3.14 -18.08 -18.34
N ALA A 43 2.74 -16.81 -18.48
CA ALA A 43 1.34 -16.39 -18.30
C ALA A 43 0.41 -16.92 -19.40
N ILE A 44 0.84 -16.89 -20.67
CA ILE A 44 0.06 -17.45 -21.79
C ILE A 44 0.06 -18.98 -21.71
N GLN A 45 1.17 -19.58 -21.28
CA GLN A 45 1.25 -21.03 -21.07
C GLN A 45 0.26 -21.51 -19.99
N ASP A 46 0.21 -20.85 -18.83
CA ASP A 46 -0.72 -21.18 -17.74
C ASP A 46 -2.19 -21.05 -18.20
N LEU A 47 -2.51 -20.03 -19.01
CA LEU A 47 -3.85 -19.87 -19.58
C LEU A 47 -4.21 -21.01 -20.56
N ALA A 48 -3.26 -21.44 -21.39
CA ALA A 48 -3.45 -22.57 -22.31
C ALA A 48 -3.65 -23.89 -21.54
N GLU A 49 -2.82 -24.16 -20.53
CA GLU A 49 -2.90 -25.37 -19.69
C GLU A 49 -4.22 -25.46 -18.92
N ARG A 50 -4.82 -24.31 -18.57
CA ARG A 50 -6.14 -24.21 -17.95
C ARG A 50 -7.31 -24.26 -18.94
N GLY A 51 -7.05 -24.45 -20.23
CA GLY A 51 -8.06 -24.48 -21.28
C GLY A 51 -8.79 -23.14 -21.47
N ARG A 52 -8.15 -22.02 -21.09
CA ARG A 52 -8.72 -20.67 -21.25
C ARG A 52 -8.51 -20.12 -22.66
N LEU A 53 -7.48 -20.59 -23.36
CA LEU A 53 -7.16 -20.26 -24.74
C LEU A 53 -6.54 -21.48 -25.43
N ASP A 54 -6.51 -21.47 -26.76
CA ASP A 54 -5.76 -22.46 -27.53
C ASP A 54 -4.38 -21.90 -27.89
N TRP A 55 -3.32 -22.71 -27.75
CA TRP A 55 -1.98 -22.35 -28.20
C TRP A 55 -1.46 -23.35 -29.24
N THR A 56 -0.86 -22.83 -30.30
CA THR A 56 -0.17 -23.63 -31.32
C THR A 56 1.19 -23.01 -31.68
N SER A 57 2.19 -23.88 -31.81
CA SER A 57 3.53 -23.54 -32.30
C SER A 57 3.70 -23.73 -33.81
N GLY A 58 2.69 -24.30 -34.48
CA GLY A 58 2.69 -24.57 -35.91
C GLY A 58 2.02 -23.47 -36.74
N PRO A 59 2.06 -23.59 -38.08
CA PRO A 59 1.37 -22.66 -38.97
C PRO A 59 -0.14 -22.67 -38.72
N VAL A 60 -0.77 -21.49 -38.77
CA VAL A 60 -2.20 -21.30 -38.55
C VAL A 60 -2.83 -20.67 -39.79
N ASP A 61 -4.02 -21.16 -40.15
CA ASP A 61 -4.87 -20.51 -41.15
C ASP A 61 -5.53 -19.27 -40.54
N GLU A 62 -4.98 -18.10 -40.86
CA GLU A 62 -5.49 -16.82 -40.39
C GLU A 62 -6.90 -16.51 -40.90
N SER A 63 -7.28 -17.05 -42.07
CA SER A 63 -8.61 -16.81 -42.66
C SER A 63 -9.74 -17.53 -41.93
N ALA A 64 -9.40 -18.48 -41.05
CA ALA A 64 -10.35 -19.21 -40.22
C ALA A 64 -10.82 -18.44 -38.97
N HIS A 65 -10.30 -17.22 -38.72
CA HIS A 65 -10.58 -16.43 -37.52
C HIS A 65 -11.29 -15.12 -37.88
N ASP A 66 -12.19 -14.66 -37.01
CA ASP A 66 -12.97 -13.44 -37.22
C ASP A 66 -12.10 -12.17 -37.11
N VAL A 67 -11.05 -12.23 -36.28
CA VAL A 67 -10.10 -11.14 -36.04
C VAL A 67 -8.69 -11.70 -35.93
N VAL A 68 -7.74 -11.10 -36.64
CA VAL A 68 -6.31 -11.44 -36.54
C VAL A 68 -5.57 -10.24 -35.98
N LEU A 69 -4.97 -10.41 -34.82
CA LEU A 69 -4.10 -9.43 -34.17
C LEU A 69 -2.65 -9.82 -34.41
N ARG A 70 -2.01 -9.09 -35.32
CA ARG A 70 -0.57 -9.08 -35.46
C ARG A 70 -0.01 -8.08 -34.48
N ALA A 71 0.78 -8.53 -33.51
CA ALA A 71 1.66 -7.61 -32.81
C ALA A 71 2.60 -7.04 -33.87
N VAL A 72 2.40 -5.75 -34.21
CA VAL A 72 3.47 -5.01 -34.85
C VAL A 72 4.56 -4.99 -33.79
N ALA A 73 5.68 -5.66 -34.04
CA ALA A 73 6.88 -5.42 -33.26
C ALA A 73 7.04 -3.91 -33.24
N ARG A 74 6.69 -3.27 -32.11
CA ARG A 74 7.25 -1.97 -31.83
C ARG A 74 8.73 -2.30 -31.77
N GLU A 75 9.49 -1.79 -32.74
CA GLU A 75 10.89 -1.49 -32.50
C GLU A 75 10.97 -0.97 -31.07
N GLU A 76 11.98 -1.38 -30.32
CA GLU A 76 12.35 -0.71 -29.08
C GLU A 76 12.70 0.74 -29.42
N THR A 77 11.69 1.56 -29.74
CA THR A 77 11.69 2.98 -29.52
C THR A 77 11.71 3.09 -28.01
N ARG A 78 12.92 2.97 -27.45
CA ARG A 78 13.30 3.63 -26.23
C ARG A 78 12.63 5.01 -26.33
N PRO A 79 11.61 5.31 -25.50
CA PRO A 79 10.89 6.56 -25.61
C PRO A 79 11.94 7.66 -25.64
N ALA A 80 11.87 8.55 -26.64
CA ALA A 80 12.61 9.78 -26.58
C ALA A 80 12.32 10.37 -25.20
N ALA A 81 13.37 10.51 -24.38
CA ALA A 81 13.24 10.95 -23.01
C ALA A 81 12.35 12.19 -23.00
N PRO A 82 11.27 12.23 -22.19
CA PRO A 82 10.58 13.49 -21.99
C PRO A 82 11.66 14.49 -21.54
N SER A 83 11.68 15.65 -22.17
CA SER A 83 12.65 16.72 -21.93
C SER A 83 12.48 17.42 -20.56
N GLY A 84 11.99 16.69 -19.56
CA GLY A 84 11.99 17.05 -18.15
C GLY A 84 12.52 15.86 -17.35
N GLY A 85 13.52 16.10 -16.48
CA GLY A 85 14.13 15.05 -15.66
C GLY A 85 13.09 14.24 -14.88
N GLY A 86 13.37 12.96 -14.62
CA GLY A 86 12.50 12.11 -13.82
C GLY A 86 12.35 12.64 -12.40
N ARG A 87 11.32 12.17 -11.71
CA ARG A 87 10.88 12.73 -10.42
C ARG A 87 10.27 11.65 -9.53
N VAL A 88 10.22 11.93 -8.24
CA VAL A 88 9.52 11.08 -7.26
C VAL A 88 8.32 11.83 -6.69
N THR A 89 7.19 11.16 -6.58
CA THR A 89 6.02 11.62 -5.82
C THR A 89 5.76 10.63 -4.69
N LEU A 90 5.98 11.05 -3.44
CA LEU A 90 5.58 10.27 -2.27
C LEU A 90 4.09 10.49 -2.01
N VAL A 91 3.32 9.41 -1.94
CA VAL A 91 1.87 9.47 -1.74
C VAL A 91 1.50 8.72 -0.49
N GLY A 92 0.95 9.44 0.50
CA GLY A 92 0.21 8.83 1.60
C GLY A 92 -1.14 8.32 1.09
N ALA A 93 -1.34 7.02 1.15
CA ALA A 93 -2.44 6.33 0.49
C ALA A 93 -3.62 6.02 1.43
N GLY A 94 -3.57 6.47 2.67
CA GLY A 94 -4.66 6.20 3.62
C GLY A 94 -4.52 4.84 4.32
N PRO A 95 -5.45 4.52 5.25
CA PRO A 95 -5.32 3.37 6.15
C PRO A 95 -5.61 2.01 5.50
N GLY A 96 -6.20 1.96 4.31
CA GLY A 96 -6.54 0.70 3.62
C GLY A 96 -7.56 0.85 2.50
N ASP A 97 -8.72 1.45 2.77
CA ASP A 97 -9.76 1.70 1.76
C ASP A 97 -9.24 2.65 0.67
N PRO A 98 -9.22 2.24 -0.62
CA PRO A 98 -8.86 3.12 -1.73
C PRO A 98 -9.68 4.42 -1.77
N GLY A 99 -10.93 4.42 -1.29
CA GLY A 99 -11.76 5.62 -1.18
C GLY A 99 -11.18 6.71 -0.27
N LEU A 100 -10.21 6.37 0.59
CA LEU A 100 -9.49 7.31 1.47
C LEU A 100 -8.17 7.82 0.86
N VAL A 101 -7.81 7.39 -0.35
CA VAL A 101 -6.73 8.02 -1.11
C VAL A 101 -7.19 9.41 -1.54
N THR A 102 -6.35 10.42 -1.34
CA THR A 102 -6.68 11.79 -1.74
C THR A 102 -6.81 11.92 -3.26
N VAL A 103 -7.56 12.92 -3.73
CA VAL A 103 -7.67 13.22 -5.18
C VAL A 103 -6.29 13.43 -5.82
N ALA A 104 -5.39 14.11 -5.11
CA ALA A 104 -4.00 14.30 -5.56
C ALA A 104 -3.22 12.98 -5.59
N GLY A 105 -3.43 12.09 -4.61
CA GLY A 105 -2.79 10.78 -4.58
C GLY A 105 -3.23 9.90 -5.75
N ARG A 106 -4.54 9.87 -6.04
CA ARG A 106 -5.09 9.18 -7.20
C ARG A 106 -4.52 9.73 -8.51
N ALA A 107 -4.50 11.05 -8.68
CA ALA A 107 -3.93 11.68 -9.88
C ALA A 107 -2.43 11.35 -10.06
N ALA A 108 -1.67 11.23 -8.96
CA ALA A 108 -0.28 10.80 -9.02
C ALA A 108 -0.15 9.34 -9.49
N ILE A 109 -0.96 8.44 -8.95
CA ILE A 109 -1.02 7.01 -9.34
C ILE A 109 -1.36 6.86 -10.83
N GLU A 110 -2.40 7.56 -11.30
CA GLU A 110 -2.83 7.55 -12.71
C GLU A 110 -1.74 8.05 -13.67
N ALA A 111 -0.85 8.94 -13.20
CA ALA A 111 0.23 9.53 -13.99
C ALA A 111 1.59 8.82 -13.80
N ALA A 112 1.67 7.74 -13.03
CA ALA A 112 2.93 7.07 -12.70
C ALA A 112 3.50 6.30 -13.90
N ASP A 113 4.82 6.32 -14.05
CA ASP A 113 5.54 5.38 -14.91
C ASP A 113 6.00 4.16 -14.11
N VAL A 114 6.30 4.37 -12.82
CA VAL A 114 6.64 3.31 -11.84
C VAL A 114 5.90 3.57 -10.54
N ILE A 115 5.31 2.54 -9.96
CA ILE A 115 4.75 2.57 -8.61
C ILE A 115 5.60 1.67 -7.71
N VAL A 116 6.11 2.25 -6.63
CA VAL A 116 6.88 1.56 -5.60
C VAL A 116 6.03 1.50 -4.34
N ALA A 117 5.56 0.31 -3.97
CA ALA A 117 4.57 0.11 -2.92
C ALA A 117 5.06 -0.92 -1.88
N ASP A 118 4.72 -0.70 -0.61
CA ASP A 118 5.01 -1.63 0.49
C ASP A 118 3.75 -2.40 0.90
N ARG A 119 3.89 -3.29 1.90
CA ARG A 119 2.80 -4.15 2.38
C ARG A 119 1.57 -3.38 2.88
N LEU A 120 1.74 -2.17 3.42
CA LEU A 120 0.65 -1.39 4.02
C LEU A 120 -0.02 -0.45 3.01
N ALA A 121 0.52 -0.33 1.79
CA ALA A 121 -0.14 0.41 0.74
C ALA A 121 -1.46 -0.27 0.34
N PRO A 122 -2.51 0.49 0.02
CA PRO A 122 -3.77 -0.05 -0.47
C PRO A 122 -3.58 -0.52 -1.92
N TRP A 123 -3.16 -1.77 -2.09
CA TRP A 123 -2.81 -2.35 -3.39
C TRP A 123 -3.93 -2.26 -4.43
N GLU A 124 -5.19 -2.24 -4.01
CA GLU A 124 -6.33 -2.03 -4.89
C GLU A 124 -6.28 -0.68 -5.63
N SER A 125 -5.66 0.35 -5.04
CA SER A 125 -5.47 1.66 -5.69
C SER A 125 -4.51 1.61 -6.88
N VAL A 126 -3.62 0.62 -6.96
CA VAL A 126 -2.71 0.43 -8.10
C VAL A 126 -3.49 0.15 -9.39
N ALA A 127 -4.72 -0.35 -9.29
CA ALA A 127 -5.59 -0.58 -10.45
C ALA A 127 -5.99 0.71 -11.19
N TRP A 128 -5.79 1.90 -10.61
CA TRP A 128 -6.02 3.18 -11.31
C TRP A 128 -4.87 3.58 -12.23
N ALA A 129 -3.70 2.97 -12.06
CA ALA A 129 -2.54 3.28 -12.87
C ALA A 129 -2.74 2.88 -14.34
N ARG A 130 -1.89 3.42 -15.21
CA ARG A 130 -1.90 3.04 -16.63
C ARG A 130 -1.55 1.55 -16.79
N PRO A 131 -2.06 0.86 -17.82
CA PRO A 131 -1.79 -0.56 -18.03
C PRO A 131 -0.32 -0.93 -18.20
N ASP A 132 0.51 0.04 -18.59
CA ASP A 132 1.96 -0.11 -18.84
C ASP A 132 2.83 0.29 -17.64
N VAL A 133 2.22 0.60 -16.48
CA VAL A 133 2.96 0.98 -15.28
C VAL A 133 3.83 -0.18 -14.78
N GLU A 134 5.06 0.12 -14.41
CA GLU A 134 5.90 -0.83 -13.69
C GLU A 134 5.53 -0.80 -12.19
N VAL A 135 5.29 -1.96 -11.59
CA VAL A 135 4.94 -2.06 -10.16
C VAL A 135 6.03 -2.80 -9.41
N VAL A 136 6.68 -2.09 -8.47
CA VAL A 136 7.74 -2.63 -7.61
C VAL A 136 7.19 -2.83 -6.21
N ASP A 137 7.06 -4.09 -5.82
CA ASP A 137 6.68 -4.50 -4.47
C ASP A 137 7.92 -4.58 -3.57
N VAL A 138 8.12 -3.54 -2.76
CA VAL A 138 9.29 -3.47 -1.88
C VAL A 138 9.18 -4.36 -0.65
N SER A 139 8.01 -4.95 -0.38
CA SER A 139 7.85 -5.91 0.72
C SER A 139 8.54 -7.25 0.44
N LYS A 140 8.87 -7.52 -0.83
CA LYS A 140 9.57 -8.74 -1.28
C LYS A 140 11.08 -8.61 -1.31
N ILE A 141 11.63 -7.42 -1.02
CA ILE A 141 13.06 -7.18 -1.02
C ILE A 141 13.68 -7.95 0.17
N PRO A 142 14.57 -8.93 -0.08
CA PRO A 142 15.16 -9.74 0.98
C PRO A 142 16.05 -8.90 1.90
N PHE A 143 16.04 -9.21 3.19
CA PHE A 143 16.90 -8.60 4.21
C PHE A 143 18.37 -9.03 3.99
N GLY A 144 19.07 -8.35 3.09
CA GLY A 144 20.50 -8.56 2.79
C GLY A 144 21.44 -7.72 3.67
N ARG A 145 22.68 -7.50 3.18
CA ARG A 145 23.72 -6.69 3.87
C ARG A 145 23.42 -5.18 3.96
N SER A 146 22.50 -4.68 3.13
CA SER A 146 22.00 -3.29 3.17
C SER A 146 20.73 -3.22 4.01
N THR A 147 20.46 -2.10 4.68
CA THR A 147 19.15 -1.95 5.33
C THR A 147 18.06 -1.96 4.26
N SER A 148 16.88 -2.53 4.56
CA SER A 148 15.77 -2.60 3.59
C SER A 148 15.35 -1.22 3.07
N GLN A 149 15.61 -0.16 3.84
CA GLN A 149 15.29 1.21 3.44
C GLN A 149 16.27 1.79 2.44
N ASP A 150 17.57 1.52 2.58
CA ASP A 150 18.57 1.99 1.61
C ASP A 150 18.29 1.42 0.23
N GLU A 151 17.81 0.18 0.18
CA GLU A 151 17.40 -0.47 -1.07
C GLU A 151 16.13 0.18 -1.66
N ILE A 152 15.13 0.49 -0.84
CA ILE A 152 13.95 1.24 -1.29
C ILE A 152 14.38 2.61 -1.85
N ASN A 153 15.23 3.32 -1.13
CA ASN A 153 15.76 4.63 -1.54
C ASN A 153 16.49 4.52 -2.89
N ARG A 154 17.30 3.47 -3.06
CA ARG A 154 18.02 3.17 -4.29
C ARG A 154 17.07 2.94 -5.47
N VAL A 155 16.05 2.11 -5.30
CA VAL A 155 15.02 1.86 -6.33
C VAL A 155 14.34 3.16 -6.76
N LEU A 156 13.95 4.01 -5.80
CA LEU A 156 13.32 5.30 -6.11
C LEU A 156 14.24 6.21 -6.94
N VAL A 157 15.49 6.33 -6.53
CA VAL A 157 16.49 7.18 -7.19
C VAL A 157 16.84 6.63 -8.57
N GLU A 158 17.09 5.33 -8.70
CA GLU A 158 17.48 4.69 -9.97
C GLU A 158 16.41 4.88 -11.05
N HIS A 159 15.13 4.64 -10.73
CA HIS A 159 14.04 4.86 -11.69
C HIS A 159 13.85 6.34 -12.05
N ALA A 160 13.98 7.24 -11.08
CA ALA A 160 13.86 8.67 -11.35
C ALA A 160 15.03 9.20 -12.20
N LEU A 161 16.26 8.76 -11.95
CA LEU A 161 17.43 9.09 -12.78
C LEU A 161 17.33 8.49 -14.19
N ALA A 162 16.58 7.40 -14.36
CA ALA A 162 16.21 6.87 -15.67
C ALA A 162 15.14 7.71 -16.40
N GLY A 163 14.70 8.83 -15.83
CA GLY A 163 13.73 9.75 -16.43
C GLY A 163 12.27 9.41 -16.15
N LYS A 164 11.99 8.44 -15.26
CA LYS A 164 10.63 8.00 -14.94
C LYS A 164 9.97 8.90 -13.89
N HIS A 165 8.64 9.02 -13.96
CA HIS A 165 7.83 9.48 -12.84
C HIS A 165 7.57 8.30 -11.89
N VAL A 166 8.23 8.34 -10.74
CA VAL A 166 8.14 7.31 -9.71
C VAL A 166 7.13 7.75 -8.66
N VAL A 167 6.12 6.93 -8.39
CA VAL A 167 5.19 7.12 -7.28
C VAL A 167 5.56 6.16 -6.16
N ARG A 168 5.99 6.69 -5.01
CA ARG A 168 6.20 5.91 -3.79
C ARG A 168 4.89 5.88 -3.01
N LEU A 169 4.15 4.79 -3.13
CA LEU A 169 2.85 4.60 -2.49
C LEU A 169 3.01 4.01 -1.08
N LYS A 170 2.59 4.75 -0.06
CA LYS A 170 2.81 4.42 1.36
C LYS A 170 1.48 4.32 2.09
N GLY A 171 1.32 3.31 2.94
CA GLY A 171 0.15 3.22 3.83
C GLY A 171 0.09 4.41 4.80
N GLY A 172 -1.13 4.89 5.08
CA GLY A 172 -1.38 6.03 5.95
C GLY A 172 -0.87 7.34 5.37
N ASP A 173 -0.08 8.07 6.17
CA ASP A 173 0.61 9.29 5.76
C ASP A 173 2.13 9.04 5.64
N SER A 174 2.77 9.71 4.67
CA SER A 174 4.19 9.50 4.37
C SER A 174 5.11 9.87 5.54
N PHE A 175 4.74 10.84 6.37
CA PHE A 175 5.58 11.41 7.43
C PHE A 175 5.16 10.97 8.84
N VAL A 176 4.05 10.26 9.00
CA VAL A 176 3.66 9.65 10.29
C VAL A 176 4.23 8.24 10.39
N PHE A 177 5.42 8.13 10.98
CA PHE A 177 6.17 6.87 11.17
C PHE A 177 6.38 6.02 9.90
N GLY A 178 6.20 6.61 8.72
CA GLY A 178 6.35 5.94 7.43
C GLY A 178 7.76 6.04 6.83
N ARG A 179 8.71 6.71 7.49
CA ARG A 179 10.08 6.97 6.98
C ARG A 179 10.13 7.76 5.66
N GLY A 180 9.03 8.42 5.26
CA GLY A 180 8.98 9.15 4.00
C GLY A 180 10.00 10.29 3.89
N PHE A 181 10.39 10.91 5.02
CA PHE A 181 11.40 11.96 4.97
C PHE A 181 12.81 11.43 4.66
N GLU A 182 13.14 10.20 5.07
CA GLU A 182 14.41 9.54 4.70
C GLU A 182 14.47 9.31 3.18
N GLU A 183 13.35 8.89 2.59
CA GLU A 183 13.20 8.71 1.13
C GLU A 183 13.37 10.06 0.39
N VAL A 184 12.79 11.14 0.92
CA VAL A 184 12.98 12.52 0.40
C VAL A 184 14.44 12.95 0.48
N GLN A 185 15.13 12.69 1.60
CA GLN A 185 16.55 13.03 1.77
C GLN A 185 17.44 12.29 0.78
N ALA A 186 17.18 11.00 0.54
CA ALA A 186 17.90 10.22 -0.45
C ALA A 186 17.69 10.77 -1.88
N CYS A 187 16.46 11.13 -2.24
CA CYS A 187 16.18 11.75 -3.53
C CYS A 187 16.87 13.10 -3.68
N ALA A 188 16.83 13.94 -2.63
CA ALA A 188 17.51 15.24 -2.63
C ALA A 188 19.03 15.10 -2.79
N ALA A 189 19.65 14.13 -2.10
CA ALA A 189 21.08 13.84 -2.22
C ALA A 189 21.47 13.39 -3.63
N ALA A 190 20.55 12.75 -4.36
CA ALA A 190 20.73 12.32 -5.75
C ALA A 190 20.32 13.38 -6.79
N GLY A 191 19.86 14.56 -6.36
CA GLY A 191 19.38 15.62 -7.27
C GLY A 191 18.04 15.31 -7.95
N VAL A 192 17.25 14.39 -7.38
CA VAL A 192 15.94 13.98 -7.89
C VAL A 192 14.83 14.89 -7.34
N PRO A 193 14.08 15.62 -8.20
CA PRO A 193 12.93 16.40 -7.77
C PRO A 193 11.89 15.52 -7.08
N THR A 194 11.45 15.94 -5.89
CA THR A 194 10.52 15.15 -5.07
C THR A 194 9.33 15.98 -4.62
N THR A 195 8.13 15.46 -4.81
CA THR A 195 6.87 16.04 -4.29
C THR A 195 6.26 15.09 -3.27
N VAL A 196 5.59 15.64 -2.25
CA VAL A 196 4.89 14.86 -1.22
C VAL A 196 3.40 15.18 -1.27
N VAL A 197 2.59 14.14 -1.38
CA VAL A 197 1.14 14.18 -1.28
C VAL A 197 0.74 13.58 0.07
N PRO A 198 0.18 14.38 0.99
CA PRO A 198 -0.28 13.89 2.29
C PRO A 198 -1.36 12.83 2.17
N GLY A 199 -1.39 11.93 3.14
CA GLY A 199 -2.39 10.87 3.26
C GLY A 199 -3.20 10.97 4.53
N VAL A 200 -4.32 10.25 4.55
CA VAL A 200 -5.12 10.10 5.77
C VAL A 200 -4.40 9.13 6.71
N THR A 201 -3.87 9.63 7.84
CA THR A 201 -3.14 8.79 8.80
C THR A 201 -4.06 7.83 9.56
N SER A 202 -3.58 6.60 9.80
CA SER A 202 -4.29 5.61 10.63
C SER A 202 -4.44 6.04 12.08
N SER A 203 -3.59 6.96 12.57
CA SER A 203 -3.71 7.51 13.92
C SER A 203 -4.96 8.38 14.14
N VAL A 204 -5.64 8.81 13.07
CA VAL A 204 -6.90 9.56 13.14
C VAL A 204 -8.03 8.74 12.55
N ALA A 205 -7.84 8.22 11.33
CA ALA A 205 -8.90 7.49 10.63
C ALA A 205 -9.20 6.13 11.26
N GLY A 206 -8.22 5.45 11.86
CA GLY A 206 -8.47 4.18 12.55
C GLY A 206 -9.51 4.32 13.66
N PRO A 207 -9.28 5.21 14.64
CA PRO A 207 -10.27 5.53 15.67
C PRO A 207 -11.59 6.04 15.09
N GLU A 208 -11.55 6.97 14.13
CA GLU A 208 -12.73 7.58 13.53
C GLU A 208 -13.67 6.55 12.88
N LEU A 209 -13.11 5.62 12.09
CA LEU A 209 -13.87 4.53 11.45
C LEU A 209 -14.36 3.47 12.43
N ALA A 210 -13.87 3.49 13.68
CA ALA A 210 -14.38 2.70 14.79
C ALA A 210 -15.41 3.46 15.66
N GLY A 211 -15.77 4.69 15.28
CA GLY A 211 -16.67 5.57 16.03
C GLY A 211 -16.02 6.19 17.27
N ILE A 212 -14.68 6.30 17.31
CA ILE A 212 -13.92 6.83 18.43
C ILE A 212 -13.23 8.12 17.99
N PRO A 213 -13.65 9.30 18.47
CA PRO A 213 -12.98 10.54 18.11
C PRO A 213 -11.64 10.64 18.85
N VAL A 214 -10.59 11.17 18.23
CA VAL A 214 -9.30 11.39 18.92
C VAL A 214 -9.33 12.58 19.88
N THR A 215 -10.29 13.50 19.70
CA THR A 215 -10.56 14.62 20.61
C THR A 215 -12.05 14.80 20.80
N HIS A 216 -12.45 15.29 21.98
CA HIS A 216 -13.85 15.62 22.25
C HIS A 216 -13.93 16.80 23.22
N ARG A 217 -14.70 17.83 22.85
CA ARG A 217 -14.88 19.02 23.69
C ARG A 217 -15.42 18.62 25.06
N GLY A 218 -14.81 19.14 26.13
CA GLY A 218 -15.20 18.83 27.50
C GLY A 218 -14.61 17.53 28.06
N LEU A 219 -13.92 16.72 27.24
CA LEU A 219 -13.18 15.54 27.71
C LEU A 219 -11.67 15.71 27.56
N VAL A 220 -11.21 16.16 26.39
CA VAL A 220 -9.77 16.23 26.09
C VAL A 220 -9.47 17.36 25.10
N GLN A 221 -8.35 18.07 25.31
CA GLN A 221 -7.94 19.23 24.51
C GLN A 221 -6.77 18.95 23.56
N GLY A 222 -6.32 17.71 23.48
CA GLY A 222 -5.23 17.30 22.62
C GLY A 222 -5.09 15.78 22.56
N PHE A 223 -4.29 15.31 21.61
CA PHE A 223 -3.94 13.91 21.48
C PHE A 223 -2.46 13.80 21.12
N THR A 224 -1.83 12.72 21.55
CA THR A 224 -0.42 12.42 21.30
C THR A 224 -0.32 11.14 20.50
N VAL A 225 0.35 11.19 19.36
CA VAL A 225 0.60 10.01 18.52
C VAL A 225 2.01 9.51 18.79
N VAL A 226 2.15 8.24 19.16
CA VAL A 226 3.44 7.62 19.48
C VAL A 226 3.65 6.32 18.73
N SER A 227 4.91 5.96 18.50
CA SER A 227 5.30 4.65 17.98
C SER A 227 5.61 3.73 19.16
N GLY A 228 4.90 2.61 19.23
CA GLY A 228 5.19 1.50 20.13
C GLY A 228 6.10 0.44 19.49
N HIS A 229 6.81 0.72 18.40
CA HIS A 229 7.58 -0.30 17.68
C HIS A 229 8.61 -1.02 18.58
N VAL A 230 9.23 -0.28 19.49
CA VAL A 230 10.13 -0.79 20.54
C VAL A 230 9.49 -0.56 21.93
N PRO A 231 9.73 -1.43 22.91
CA PRO A 231 9.13 -1.29 24.23
C PRO A 231 9.76 -0.13 25.04
N PRO A 232 9.08 0.35 26.09
CA PRO A 232 9.68 1.25 27.09
C PRO A 232 11.03 0.73 27.59
N GLY A 233 11.99 1.64 27.79
CA GLY A 233 13.34 1.30 28.27
C GLY A 233 14.28 0.69 27.24
N HIS A 234 13.83 0.42 26.01
CA HIS A 234 14.72 0.02 24.92
C HIS A 234 15.66 1.18 24.54
N PRO A 235 16.95 0.93 24.18
CA PRO A 235 17.88 2.00 23.79
C PRO A 235 17.39 2.90 22.65
N ASP A 236 16.61 2.34 21.73
CA ASP A 236 16.01 3.08 20.60
C ASP A 236 14.67 3.78 20.97
N SER A 237 14.16 3.58 22.19
CA SER A 237 12.95 4.28 22.67
C SER A 237 13.33 5.63 23.27
N THR A 238 12.90 6.71 22.61
CA THR A 238 13.12 8.08 23.09
C THR A 238 11.97 8.63 23.93
N LEU A 239 10.92 7.84 24.17
CA LEU A 239 9.69 8.29 24.83
C LEU A 239 9.80 8.26 26.36
N ASP A 240 9.27 9.30 26.99
CA ASP A 240 9.03 9.35 28.44
C ASP A 240 7.58 8.92 28.72
N TYR A 241 7.40 7.65 29.09
CA TYR A 241 6.08 7.09 29.38
C TYR A 241 5.42 7.68 30.63
N THR A 242 6.21 8.19 31.60
CA THR A 242 5.66 8.89 32.76
C THR A 242 5.06 10.23 32.35
N ALA A 243 5.74 10.98 31.48
CA ALA A 243 5.20 12.22 30.92
C ALA A 243 3.96 11.96 30.05
N LEU A 244 3.97 10.89 29.24
CA LEU A 244 2.82 10.51 28.42
C LEU A 244 1.59 10.18 29.29
N ALA A 245 1.77 9.38 30.34
CA ALA A 245 0.72 9.06 31.31
C ALA A 245 0.10 10.30 31.98
N ARG A 246 0.93 11.34 32.21
CA ARG A 246 0.51 12.58 32.87
C ARG A 246 0.10 13.70 31.90
N SER A 247 0.16 13.45 30.59
CA SER A 247 -0.09 14.47 29.57
C SER A 247 -1.52 15.01 29.56
N GLY A 248 -2.48 14.21 30.05
CA GLY A 248 -3.91 14.53 29.96
C GLY A 248 -4.46 14.53 28.53
N THR A 249 -3.71 13.97 27.57
CA THR A 249 -4.11 13.86 26.16
C THR A 249 -4.63 12.46 25.85
N THR A 250 -5.38 12.30 24.76
CA THR A 250 -5.66 10.96 24.20
C THR A 250 -4.34 10.41 23.65
N LEU A 251 -3.93 9.21 24.05
CA LEU A 251 -2.77 8.56 23.48
C LEU A 251 -3.20 7.67 22.31
N VAL A 252 -2.58 7.86 21.15
CA VAL A 252 -2.74 6.98 20.00
C VAL A 252 -1.43 6.28 19.73
N VAL A 253 -1.38 4.97 19.96
CA VAL A 253 -0.17 4.15 19.81
C VAL A 253 -0.23 3.39 18.49
N LEU A 254 0.72 3.68 17.60
CA LEU A 254 0.93 2.95 16.36
C LEU A 254 2.01 1.89 16.53
N MET A 255 1.93 0.79 15.78
CA MET A 255 2.93 -0.29 15.78
C MET A 255 3.18 -0.94 17.16
N GLY A 256 2.23 -0.80 18.10
CA GLY A 256 2.41 -1.21 19.50
C GLY A 256 1.89 -2.60 19.86
N VAL A 257 1.32 -3.38 18.93
CA VAL A 257 0.63 -4.65 19.28
C VAL A 257 1.49 -5.59 20.12
N ARG A 258 2.77 -5.78 19.73
CA ARG A 258 3.68 -6.69 20.45
C ARG A 258 4.22 -6.13 21.76
N THR A 259 4.32 -4.80 21.86
CA THR A 259 4.90 -4.08 23.00
C THR A 259 3.83 -3.56 23.96
N LEU A 260 2.55 -3.76 23.61
CA LEU A 260 1.40 -3.29 24.38
C LEU A 260 1.47 -3.67 25.85
N PRO A 261 1.88 -4.90 26.26
CA PRO A 261 2.01 -5.21 27.68
C PRO A 261 2.97 -4.27 28.41
N ALA A 262 4.16 -4.05 27.86
CA ALA A 262 5.15 -3.16 28.47
C ALA A 262 4.69 -1.68 28.43
N ILE A 263 3.98 -1.26 27.38
CA ILE A 263 3.40 0.09 27.28
C ILE A 263 2.34 0.31 28.36
N VAL A 264 1.45 -0.67 28.57
CA VAL A 264 0.42 -0.64 29.61
C VAL A 264 1.09 -0.50 30.98
N ASP A 265 2.05 -1.37 31.31
CA ASP A 265 2.77 -1.35 32.58
C ASP A 265 3.42 0.02 32.81
N ALA A 266 4.15 0.55 31.83
CA ALA A 266 4.83 1.84 31.95
C ALA A 266 3.88 3.04 32.10
N LEU A 267 2.69 3.00 31.46
CA LEU A 267 1.68 4.06 31.61
C LEU A 267 1.02 4.01 33.00
N VAL A 268 0.72 2.82 33.50
CA VAL A 268 0.15 2.63 34.85
C VAL A 268 1.16 3.05 35.92
N GLU A 269 2.42 2.62 35.81
CA GLU A 269 3.51 3.06 36.69
C GLU A 269 3.73 4.58 36.61
N GLY A 270 3.55 5.17 35.43
CA GLY A 270 3.60 6.62 35.21
C GLY A 270 2.46 7.41 35.89
N GLY A 271 1.42 6.73 36.34
CA GLY A 271 0.28 7.28 37.07
C GLY A 271 -1.03 7.36 36.27
N LEU A 272 -1.11 6.73 35.10
CA LEU A 272 -2.38 6.62 34.37
C LEU A 272 -3.27 5.56 35.05
N ALA A 273 -4.54 5.88 35.28
CA ALA A 273 -5.44 4.99 35.99
C ALA A 273 -5.66 3.68 35.19
N ALA A 274 -5.61 2.53 35.86
CA ALA A 274 -5.69 1.22 35.21
C ALA A 274 -7.07 0.97 34.56
N ASP A 275 -8.12 1.63 35.05
CA ASP A 275 -9.47 1.64 34.48
C ASP A 275 -9.66 2.66 33.35
N THR A 276 -8.62 3.39 32.94
CA THR A 276 -8.67 4.33 31.81
C THR A 276 -9.19 3.60 30.57
N PRO A 277 -10.21 4.14 29.88
CA PRO A 277 -10.73 3.50 28.69
C PRO A 277 -9.65 3.31 27.61
N CYS A 278 -9.66 2.14 26.99
CA CYS A 278 -8.74 1.76 25.93
C CYS A 278 -9.52 1.11 24.79
N ALA A 279 -9.12 1.36 23.54
CA ALA A 279 -9.64 0.64 22.40
C ALA A 279 -8.51 0.23 21.46
N LEU A 280 -8.63 -0.96 20.86
CA LEU A 280 -7.78 -1.41 19.76
C LEU A 280 -8.61 -1.50 18.48
N VAL A 281 -8.08 -0.91 17.41
CA VAL A 281 -8.67 -0.97 16.07
C VAL A 281 -7.68 -1.67 15.16
N ALA A 282 -7.97 -2.92 14.78
CA ALA A 282 -7.21 -3.69 13.82
C ALA A 282 -7.78 -3.53 12.42
N ASP A 283 -6.92 -3.57 11.39
CA ASP A 283 -7.31 -3.55 9.98
C ASP A 283 -8.31 -2.42 9.65
N ALA A 284 -8.06 -1.23 10.20
CA ALA A 284 -8.93 -0.08 9.99
C ALA A 284 -9.21 0.16 8.50
N SER A 285 -10.46 0.46 8.15
CA SER A 285 -10.98 0.64 6.79
C SER A 285 -11.03 -0.61 5.90
N LEU A 286 -10.54 -1.76 6.35
CA LEU A 286 -10.64 -3.02 5.61
C LEU A 286 -11.87 -3.82 6.03
N ALA A 287 -12.30 -4.76 5.18
CA ALA A 287 -13.41 -5.67 5.51
C ALA A 287 -13.14 -6.53 6.76
N SER A 288 -11.87 -6.73 7.12
CA SER A 288 -11.44 -7.44 8.33
C SER A 288 -11.37 -6.56 9.59
N GLN A 289 -11.80 -5.29 9.53
CA GLN A 289 -11.74 -4.35 10.65
C GLN A 289 -12.30 -4.97 11.93
N ARG A 290 -11.54 -4.86 13.02
CA ARG A 290 -11.94 -5.33 14.36
C ARG A 290 -11.73 -4.25 15.39
N VAL A 291 -12.74 -4.03 16.23
CA VAL A 291 -12.69 -3.06 17.33
C VAL A 291 -12.85 -3.80 18.65
N VAL A 292 -11.90 -3.61 19.55
CA VAL A 292 -11.94 -4.12 20.92
C VAL A 292 -11.93 -2.92 21.86
N ARG A 293 -13.02 -2.71 22.59
CA ARG A 293 -13.10 -1.71 23.67
C ARG A 293 -12.84 -2.40 25.01
N SER A 294 -12.06 -1.75 25.87
CA SER A 294 -11.51 -2.32 27.09
C SER A 294 -11.13 -1.21 28.08
N THR A 295 -10.47 -1.59 29.16
CA THR A 295 -9.72 -0.69 30.05
C THR A 295 -8.21 -0.84 29.76
N LEU A 296 -7.39 0.06 30.29
CA LEU A 296 -5.94 -0.05 30.16
C LEU A 296 -5.41 -1.35 30.79
N ALA A 297 -5.97 -1.77 31.93
CA ALA A 297 -5.61 -3.00 32.63
C ALA A 297 -5.93 -4.26 31.83
N ASP A 298 -7.09 -4.29 31.17
CA ASP A 298 -7.59 -5.49 30.49
C ASP A 298 -7.21 -5.55 29.00
N ALA A 299 -6.71 -4.44 28.43
CA ALA A 299 -6.46 -4.27 27.00
C ALA A 299 -5.64 -5.41 26.38
N VAL A 300 -4.61 -5.90 27.08
CA VAL A 300 -3.75 -6.99 26.58
C VAL A 300 -4.50 -8.32 26.51
N ALA A 301 -5.26 -8.63 27.56
CA ALA A 301 -6.03 -9.87 27.65
C ALA A 301 -7.16 -9.86 26.61
N ASP A 302 -7.88 -8.75 26.51
CA ASP A 302 -8.98 -8.58 25.56
C ASP A 302 -8.50 -8.60 24.11
N ALA A 303 -7.39 -7.93 23.80
CA ALA A 303 -6.77 -7.98 22.49
C ALA A 303 -6.37 -9.41 22.10
N THR A 304 -5.81 -10.17 23.04
CA THR A 304 -5.39 -11.56 22.81
C THR A 304 -6.60 -12.47 22.60
N ALA A 305 -7.62 -12.37 23.45
CA ALA A 305 -8.85 -13.15 23.35
C ALA A 305 -9.60 -12.85 22.04
N ALA A 306 -9.59 -11.59 21.61
CA ALA A 306 -10.15 -11.15 20.35
C ALA A 306 -9.20 -11.36 19.15
N GLY A 307 -8.03 -11.98 19.32
CA GLY A 307 -7.10 -12.29 18.22
C GLY A 307 -6.64 -11.06 17.43
N VAL A 308 -6.44 -9.91 18.09
CA VAL A 308 -5.98 -8.68 17.46
C VAL A 308 -4.53 -8.84 16.99
N GLY A 309 -4.34 -8.77 15.67
CA GLY A 309 -3.02 -8.78 15.02
C GLY A 309 -2.62 -7.40 14.50
N ALA A 310 -1.38 -7.28 14.02
CA ALA A 310 -0.94 -6.09 13.30
C ALA A 310 -1.41 -6.15 11.83
N PRO A 311 -1.78 -5.00 11.20
CA PRO A 311 -1.74 -3.64 11.74
C PRO A 311 -2.92 -3.32 12.68
N ALA A 312 -2.63 -2.69 13.82
CA ALA A 312 -3.64 -2.15 14.72
C ALA A 312 -3.19 -0.85 15.38
N VAL A 313 -4.17 -0.03 15.77
CA VAL A 313 -4.03 1.23 16.48
C VAL A 313 -4.63 1.08 17.87
N ALA A 314 -3.89 1.43 18.92
CA ALA A 314 -4.46 1.53 20.27
C ALA A 314 -4.78 2.99 20.59
N VAL A 315 -5.96 3.23 21.19
CA VAL A 315 -6.45 4.54 21.62
C VAL A 315 -6.69 4.47 23.11
N ILE A 316 -5.98 5.27 23.89
CA ILE A 316 -6.02 5.24 25.35
C ILE A 316 -6.47 6.62 25.84
N GLY A 317 -7.56 6.65 26.61
CA GLY A 317 -8.15 7.86 27.16
C GLY A 317 -9.66 7.85 27.09
N HIS A 318 -10.28 8.83 27.76
CA HIS A 318 -11.75 8.93 27.95
C HIS A 318 -12.56 8.84 26.65
N VAL A 319 -12.01 9.28 25.52
CA VAL A 319 -12.69 9.20 24.22
C VAL A 319 -12.97 7.77 23.77
N ALA A 320 -12.17 6.78 24.21
CA ALA A 320 -12.37 5.37 23.86
C ALA A 320 -13.65 4.76 24.47
N ALA A 321 -14.21 5.39 25.51
CA ALA A 321 -15.49 5.01 26.11
C ALA A 321 -16.70 5.63 25.41
N LEU A 322 -16.50 6.53 24.44
CA LEU A 322 -17.62 7.12 23.71
C LEU A 322 -18.22 6.08 22.75
N GLU A 323 -19.55 6.06 22.72
CA GLU A 323 -20.35 5.29 21.78
C GLU A 323 -21.15 6.26 20.89
N PRO A 324 -21.38 5.92 19.61
CA PRO A 324 -22.19 6.71 18.68
C PRO A 324 -23.66 6.90 19.11
#